data_AF-X1K7J9-F1
#
_entry.id   AF-X1K7J9-F1
#
_cell.length_a   1.000
_cell.length_b   1.000
_cell.length_c   1.000
_cell.angle_alpha   90.00
_cell.angle_beta   90.00
_cell.angle_gamma   90.00
#
_symmetry.space_group_name_H-M   'P 1'
#
loop_
_entity.id
_entity.type
_entity.pdbx_description
1 polymer ?
#
loop_
_entity_poly.entity_id
_entity_poly.type
_entity_poly.pdbx_seq_one_letter_code
_entity_poly.pdbx_strand_id
1 'polypeptide(L)' 'MLLFTEDLIDFWVLPGGSIKMFESSEEAIKREFQEEISVSIKVERLLWIVENSFELDG' A
#
# COMPACT_ATOMS: atom_id res chain seq x y z
N MET A 1 -10.82 1.43 7.74
CA MET A 1 -9.82 0.65 6.99
C MET A 1 -10.33 0.58 5.57
N LEU A 2 -9.60 1.17 4.61
CA LEU A 2 -9.98 1.14 3.19
C LEU A 2 -9.35 -0.10 2.56
N LEU A 3 -10.14 -0.85 1.80
CA LEU A 3 -9.74 -2.08 1.11
C LEU A 3 -10.25 -1.98 -0.32
N PHE A 4 -9.44 -2.39 -1.30
CA PHE A 4 -9.84 -2.50 -2.70
C PHE A 4 -9.72 -3.95 -3.17
N THR A 5 -10.46 -4.29 -4.21
CA THR A 5 -10.41 -5.57 -4.93
C THR A 5 -10.18 -5.23 -6.39
N GLU A 6 -9.22 -5.90 -7.02
CA GLU A 6 -9.01 -5.83 -8.47
C GLU A 6 -9.81 -6.95 -9.14
N ASP A 7 -10.30 -6.73 -10.37
CA ASP A 7 -11.11 -7.72 -11.12
C ASP A 7 -10.40 -9.07 -11.36
N LEU A 8 -9.08 -9.13 -11.14
CA LEU A 8 -8.24 -10.33 -11.27
C LEU A 8 -7.86 -10.96 -9.93
N ILE A 9 -8.30 -10.39 -8.80
CA ILE A 9 -7.88 -10.80 -7.44
C ILE A 9 -9.10 -10.91 -6.53
N ASP A 10 -9.46 -12.15 -6.15
CA ASP A 10 -10.56 -12.47 -5.22
C ASP A 10 -10.27 -12.10 -3.74
N PHE A 11 -9.23 -11.30 -3.50
CA PHE A 11 -8.82 -10.89 -2.16
C PHE A 11 -8.85 -9.37 -2.03
N TRP A 12 -9.26 -8.92 -0.84
CA TRP A 12 -9.22 -7.51 -0.46
C TRP A 12 -7.80 -7.14 -0.06
N VAL A 13 -7.19 -6.25 -0.83
CA VAL A 13 -5.85 -5.72 -0.55
C VAL A 13 -5.96 -4.32 0.01
N LEU A 14 -5.00 -3.98 0.88
CA LEU A 14 -4.85 -2.62 1.34
C LEU A 14 -4.24 -1.78 0.20
N PRO A 15 -4.79 -0.59 -0.10
CA PRO A 15 -4.18 0.35 -1.02
C PRO A 15 -2.75 0.67 -0.59
N GLY A 16 -1.79 0.43 -1.48
CA GLY A 16 -0.39 0.51 -1.15
C GLY A 16 0.50 -0.28 -2.10
N GLY A 17 1.80 -0.01 -2.02
CA GLY A 17 2.78 -0.56 -2.94
C GLY A 17 4.19 -0.37 -2.43
N SER A 18 5.15 -0.69 -3.29
CA SER A 18 6.57 -0.59 -2.97
C SER A 18 7.02 0.87 -2.88
N ILE A 19 7.86 1.15 -1.89
CA ILE A 19 8.55 2.43 -1.76
C ILE A 19 9.58 2.56 -2.90
N LYS A 20 9.51 3.64 -3.67
CA LYS A 20 10.48 3.99 -4.71
C LYS A 20 11.76 4.56 -4.10
N MET A 21 12.86 4.49 -4.86
CA MET A 21 14.12 5.08 -4.44
C MET A 21 13.96 6.61 -4.26
N PHE A 22 14.45 7.14 -3.14
CA PHE A 22 14.35 8.56 -2.74
C PHE A 22 12.97 9.05 -2.27
N GLU A 23 12.01 8.17 -1.97
CA GLU A 23 10.75 8.56 -1.30
C GLU A 23 10.67 7.99 0.12
N SER A 24 10.03 8.72 1.04
CA SER A 24 9.69 8.21 2.36
C SER A 24 8.46 7.29 2.29
N SER A 25 8.27 6.43 3.30
CA SER A 25 7.06 5.58 3.38
C SER A 25 5.76 6.39 3.36
N GLU A 26 5.77 7.61 3.88
CA GLU A 26 4.63 8.53 3.84
C GLU A 26 4.37 9.09 2.43
N GLU A 27 5.42 9.40 1.68
CA GLU A 27 5.29 9.85 0.29
C GLU A 27 4.83 8.72 -0.62
N ALA A 28 5.36 7.50 -0.41
CA ALA A 28 4.93 6.31 -1.13
C ALA A 28 3.43 6.08 -0.96
N ILE A 29 2.92 6.03 0.28
CA ILE A 29 1.49 5.75 0.51
C ILE A 29 0.60 6.87 -0.04
N LYS A 30 1.02 8.14 0.02
CA LYS A 30 0.27 9.25 -0.58
C LYS A 30 0.20 9.11 -2.10
N ARG A 31 1.29 8.69 -2.74
CA ARG A 31 1.35 8.45 -4.18
C ARG A 31 0.46 7.28 -4.58
N GLU A 32 0.57 6.13 -3.92
CA GLU A 32 -0.24 4.93 -4.22
C GLU A 32 -1.74 5.24 -4.11
N PHE A 33 -2.17 5.91 -3.03
CA PHE A 33 -3.58 6.34 -2.90
C PHE A 33 -4.04 7.29 -4.00
N GLN A 34 -3.14 8.14 -4.49
CA GLN A 34 -3.43 9.05 -5.58
C GLN A 34 -3.48 8.33 -6.94
N GLU A 35 -2.63 7.31 -7.15
CA GLU A 35 -2.56 6.51 -8.38
C GLU A 35 -3.72 5.50 -8.48
N GLU A 36 -4.04 4.79 -7.40
CA GLU A 36 -5.06 3.74 -7.38
C GLU A 36 -6.50 4.28 -7.31
N ILE A 37 -6.75 5.28 -6.46
CA ILE A 37 -8.13 5.75 -6.17
C ILE A 37 -8.32 7.26 -6.34
N SER A 38 -7.30 7.99 -6.81
CA SER A 38 -7.36 9.45 -7.03
C SER A 38 -7.74 10.27 -5.79
N VAL A 39 -7.35 9.81 -4.59
CA VAL A 39 -7.64 10.50 -3.32
C VAL A 39 -6.35 10.99 -2.66
N SER A 40 -6.36 12.24 -2.21
CA SER A 40 -5.28 12.79 -1.37
C SER A 40 -5.51 12.44 0.10
N ILE A 41 -4.51 11.82 0.72
CA ILE A 41 -4.57 11.40 2.13
C ILE A 41 -3.56 12.17 2.99
N LYS A 42 -3.86 12.27 4.30
CA LYS A 42 -2.93 12.74 5.32
C LYS A 42 -2.60 11.58 6.25
N VAL A 43 -1.32 11.25 6.38
CA VAL A 43 -0.85 10.23 7.33
C VAL A 43 -0.78 10.87 8.70
N GLU A 44 -1.61 10.42 9.65
CA GLU A 44 -1.60 10.96 11.01
C GLU A 44 -0.58 10.27 11.91
N ARG A 45 -0.48 8.94 11.81
CA ARG A 45 0.46 8.14 12.58
C ARG A 45 0.71 6.80 11.91
N LEU A 46 1.92 6.27 12.09
CA LEU A 46 2.23 4.89 11.75
C LEU A 46 1.49 3.96 12.72
N LEU A 47 0.63 3.09 12.19
CA LEU A 47 -0.14 2.17 13.02
C LEU A 47 0.66 0.90 13.34
N TRP A 48 1.21 0.24 12.33
CA TRP A 48 2.04 -0.97 12.46
C TRP A 48 3.12 -1.03 11.40
N ILE A 49 4.20 -1.76 11.71
CA ILE A 49 5.20 -2.24 10.75
C ILE A 49 5.05 -3.75 10.73
N VAL A 50 4.83 -4.31 9.56
CA VAL A 50 4.73 -5.76 9.36
C VAL A 50 5.80 -6.15 8.36
N GLU A 51 6.73 -7.00 8.77
CA GLU A 51 7.68 -7.65 7.88
C GLU A 51 7.14 -9.05 7.59
N ASN A 52 6.77 -9.29 6.33
CA ASN A 52 6.25 -10.58 5.90
C ASN A 52 7.25 -11.19 4.91
N SER A 53 8.06 -12.11 5.40
CA SER A 53 9.00 -12.88 4.62
C SER A 53 8.26 -14.08 4.01
N PHE A 54 7.88 -13.96 2.75
CA PHE A 54 7.37 -15.10 1.98
C PHE A 54 8.56 -15.84 1.37
N GLU A 55 8.82 -17.07 1.83
CA GLU A 55 9.61 -18.01 1.05
C GLU A 55 8.74 -18.48 -0.11
N LEU A 56 9.12 -18.13 -1.34
CA LEU A 56 8.62 -18.81 -2.53
C LEU A 56 9.22 -20.21 -2.53
N ASP A 57 8.59 -21.15 -1.82
CA ASP A 57 8.78 -22.56 -2.13
C ASP A 57 8.24 -22.75 -3.56
N GLY A 58 9.17 -23.12 -4.45
CA GLY A 58 9.01 -23.08 -5.91
C GLY A 58 7.92 -23.95 -6.50
#